data_AF-A0A6G0Q761-F1
#
_entry.id   AF-A0A6G0Q761-F1
#
_cell.length_a   1.000
_cell.length_b   1.000
_cell.length_c   1.000
_cell.angle_alpha   90.00
_cell.angle_beta   90.00
_cell.angle_gamma   90.00
#
_symmetry.space_group_name_H-M   'P 1'
#
loop_
_entity.id
_entity.type
_entity.pdbx_description
1 polymer ?
#
loop_
_entity_poly.entity_id
_entity_poly.type
_entity_poly.pdbx_seq_one_letter_code
_entity_poly.pdbx_strand_id
1 'polypeptide(L)'
;MTVNEAEYSGLILCFDLLEEQDRTRLVICDDSNLVIRQMKGEIDCKAPALTLLRQKALRQLGTWPAHDLLHVKRAWNASADSLASAALQLEAGVTVQEQDWDDLVTLNRLPEILTATTKETTLRISAMATRSRRKVPNQEVLQEDAVR
;
A
#
# COMPACT_ATOMS: atom_id res chain seq x y z
N MET A 1 8.84 13.81 -15.89
CA MET A 1 8.28 12.98 -14.81
C MET A 1 9.25 12.99 -13.65
N THR A 2 8.78 13.28 -12.43
CA THR A 2 9.62 13.22 -11.22
C THR A 2 9.66 11.80 -10.65
N VAL A 3 10.62 11.50 -9.76
CA VAL A 3 10.69 10.19 -9.06
C VAL A 3 9.36 9.85 -8.38
N ASN A 4 8.78 10.79 -7.63
CA ASN A 4 7.53 10.56 -6.92
C ASN A 4 6.33 10.31 -7.86
N GLU A 5 6.30 10.97 -9.02
CA GLU A 5 5.27 10.70 -10.05
C GLU A 5 5.44 9.30 -10.64
N ALA A 6 6.68 8.84 -10.82
CA ALA A 6 6.98 7.48 -11.29
C ALA A 6 6.55 6.43 -10.26
N GLU A 7 6.84 6.63 -8.96
CA GLU A 7 6.40 5.71 -7.89
C GLU A 7 4.87 5.57 -7.85
N TYR A 8 4.14 6.69 -7.91
CA TYR A 8 2.68 6.65 -7.99
C TYR A 8 2.17 5.97 -9.27
N SER A 9 2.85 6.18 -10.39
CA SER A 9 2.48 5.56 -11.67
C SER A 9 2.69 4.04 -11.62
N GLY A 10 3.79 3.59 -11.01
CA GLY A 10 4.05 2.17 -10.75
C GLY A 10 2.97 1.55 -9.86
N LEU A 11 2.62 2.22 -8.76
CA LEU A 11 1.54 1.78 -7.86
C LEU A 11 0.19 1.64 -8.59
N ILE A 12 -0.16 2.62 -9.43
CA ILE A 12 -1.40 2.60 -10.22
C ILE A 12 -1.38 1.46 -11.25
N LEU A 13 -0.24 1.26 -11.92
CA LEU A 13 -0.07 0.16 -12.86
C LEU A 13 -0.24 -1.19 -12.16
N CYS A 14 0.26 -1.35 -10.93
CA CYS A 14 0.02 -2.57 -10.14
C CYS A 14 -1.48 -2.81 -9.92
N PHE A 15 -2.28 -1.79 -9.66
CA PHE A 15 -3.74 -1.97 -9.53
C PHE A 15 -4.40 -2.37 -10.84
N ASP A 16 -4.01 -1.75 -11.95
CA ASP A 16 -4.54 -2.06 -13.28
C ASP A 16 -4.24 -3.53 -13.65
N LEU A 17 -3.03 -4.02 -13.34
CA LEU A 17 -2.63 -5.42 -13.57
C LEU A 17 -3.36 -6.44 -12.67
N LEU A 18 -3.87 -6.00 -11.52
CA LEU A 18 -4.59 -6.86 -10.58
C LEU A 18 -6.12 -6.79 -10.78
N GLU A 19 -6.63 -6.05 -11.77
CA GLU A 19 -8.06 -5.78 -11.92
C GLU A 19 -8.89 -7.06 -12.09
N GLU A 20 -8.36 -8.04 -12.82
CA GLU A 20 -8.99 -9.33 -13.14
C GLU A 20 -8.87 -10.39 -12.03
N GLN A 21 -8.14 -10.11 -10.95
CA GLN A 21 -7.89 -11.06 -9.87
C GLN A 21 -9.01 -11.05 -8.82
N ASP A 22 -9.28 -12.21 -8.21
CA ASP A 22 -10.21 -12.32 -7.09
C ASP A 22 -9.75 -11.50 -5.89
N ARG A 23 -10.53 -10.46 -5.56
CA ARG A 23 -10.17 -9.47 -4.53
C ARG A 23 -10.51 -9.98 -3.14
N THR A 24 -9.49 -10.39 -2.40
CA THR A 24 -9.63 -10.78 -0.99
C THR A 24 -8.89 -9.78 -0.09
N ARG A 25 -7.56 -9.85 -0.09
CA ARG A 25 -6.68 -8.95 0.65
C ARG A 25 -5.47 -8.58 -0.20
N LEU A 26 -5.17 -7.29 -0.26
CA LEU A 26 -3.98 -6.78 -0.92
C LEU A 26 -2.91 -6.33 0.09
N VAL A 27 -1.66 -6.67 -0.14
CA VAL A 27 -0.53 -6.09 0.62
C VAL A 27 0.40 -5.42 -0.37
N ILE A 28 0.59 -4.12 -0.22
CA ILE A 28 1.50 -3.34 -1.04
C ILE A 28 2.76 -3.08 -0.23
N CYS A 29 3.89 -3.52 -0.76
CA CYS A 29 5.22 -3.27 -0.20
C CYS A 29 5.96 -2.33 -1.14
N ASP A 30 6.45 -1.21 -0.61
CA ASP A 30 7.11 -0.17 -1.40
C ASP A 30 8.21 0.50 -0.57
N ASP A 31 9.34 0.87 -1.19
CA ASP A 31 10.45 1.52 -0.49
C ASP A 31 10.35 3.07 -0.49
N SER A 32 9.36 3.64 -1.17
CA SER A 32 9.00 5.05 -1.14
C SER A 32 8.23 5.41 0.13
N ASN A 33 8.97 5.87 1.13
CA ASN A 33 8.39 6.36 2.38
C ASN A 33 7.37 7.50 2.15
N LEU A 34 7.60 8.34 1.13
CA LEU A 34 6.66 9.42 0.80
C LEU A 34 5.32 8.86 0.32
N VAL A 35 5.33 7.99 -0.69
CA VAL A 35 4.10 7.46 -1.29
C VAL A 35 3.31 6.64 -0.28
N ILE A 36 3.97 5.75 0.47
CA ILE A 36 3.31 4.94 1.50
C ILE A 36 2.63 5.82 2.55
N ARG A 37 3.32 6.82 3.10
CA ARG A 37 2.76 7.70 4.14
C ARG A 37 1.65 8.60 3.61
N GLN A 38 1.75 9.08 2.36
CA GLN A 38 0.67 9.83 1.72
C GLN A 38 -0.57 8.97 1.47
N MET A 39 -0.38 7.73 1.00
CA MET A 39 -1.48 6.78 0.77
C MET A 39 -2.18 6.38 2.07
N LYS A 40 -1.42 6.26 3.18
CA LYS A 40 -1.99 6.08 4.53
C LYS A 40 -2.66 7.32 5.12
N GLY A 41 -2.46 8.50 4.51
CA GLY A 41 -2.95 9.78 5.05
C GLY A 41 -2.16 10.28 6.27
N GLU A 42 -0.96 9.75 6.51
CA GLU A 42 -0.09 10.21 7.60
C GLU A 42 0.57 11.56 7.31
N ILE A 43 0.73 11.88 6.02
CA ILE A 43 1.28 13.15 5.55
C ILE A 43 0.48 13.67 4.36
N ASP A 44 0.42 15.00 4.24
CA ASP A 44 -0.29 15.64 3.15
C ASP A 44 0.41 15.46 1.80
N CYS A 45 -0.41 15.33 0.76
CA CYS A 45 0.01 15.42 -0.63
C CYS A 45 -0.37 16.81 -1.18
N LYS A 46 0.61 17.70 -1.31
CA LYS A 46 0.39 19.12 -1.66
C LYS A 46 0.63 19.44 -3.12
N ALA A 47 1.47 18.67 -3.81
CA ALA A 47 1.78 18.91 -5.21
C ALA A 47 0.57 18.51 -6.08
N PRO A 48 0.00 19.42 -6.91
CA PRO A 48 -1.23 19.14 -7.65
C PRO A 48 -1.21 17.85 -8.47
N ALA A 49 -0.11 17.58 -9.17
CA ALA A 49 0.07 16.35 -9.94
C ALA A 49 0.01 15.09 -9.07
N LEU A 50 0.73 15.10 -7.93
CA LEU A 50 0.71 13.98 -6.98
C LEU A 50 -0.66 13.83 -6.30
N THR A 51 -1.39 14.91 -6.08
CA THR A 51 -2.74 14.86 -5.51
C THR A 51 -3.69 14.10 -6.44
N LEU A 52 -3.61 14.35 -7.76
CA LEU A 52 -4.43 13.63 -8.75
C LEU A 52 -4.06 12.15 -8.82
N LEU A 53 -2.76 11.83 -8.81
CA LEU A 53 -2.27 10.44 -8.80
C LEU A 53 -2.72 9.71 -7.53
N ARG A 54 -2.54 10.32 -6.36
CA ARG A 54 -2.99 9.79 -5.07
C ARG A 54 -4.50 9.53 -5.07
N GLN A 55 -5.30 10.43 -5.60
CA GLN A 55 -6.75 10.24 -5.69
C GLN A 55 -7.11 9.03 -6.57
N LYS A 56 -6.42 8.84 -7.71
CA LYS A 56 -6.62 7.66 -8.56
C LYS A 56 -6.24 6.38 -7.79
N ALA A 57 -5.06 6.36 -7.19
CA ALA A 57 -4.57 5.22 -6.42
C ALA A 57 -5.50 4.85 -5.25
N LEU A 58 -6.01 5.84 -4.50
CA LEU A 58 -6.95 5.60 -3.40
C LEU A 58 -8.30 5.05 -3.87
N ARG A 59 -8.81 5.52 -5.02
CA ARG A 59 -10.04 4.97 -5.60
C ARG A 59 -9.88 3.49 -5.94
N GLN A 60 -8.75 3.11 -6.54
CA GLN A 60 -8.46 1.72 -6.88
C GLN A 60 -8.21 0.86 -5.63
N LEU A 61 -7.43 1.37 -4.67
CA LEU A 61 -7.18 0.68 -3.40
C LEU A 61 -8.49 0.44 -2.62
N GLY A 62 -9.41 1.39 -2.64
CA GLY A 62 -10.72 1.29 -2.00
C GLY A 62 -11.63 0.19 -2.57
N THR A 63 -11.27 -0.41 -3.71
CA THR A 63 -11.99 -1.57 -4.25
C THR A 63 -11.57 -2.91 -3.63
N TRP A 64 -10.51 -2.92 -2.81
CA TRP A 64 -10.04 -4.11 -2.10
C TRP A 64 -10.68 -4.20 -0.70
N PRO A 65 -11.36 -5.31 -0.36
CA PRO A 65 -12.05 -5.47 0.92
C PRO A 65 -11.13 -5.31 2.14
N ALA A 66 -9.91 -5.81 2.03
CA ALA A 66 -8.85 -5.62 3.02
C ALA A 66 -7.56 -5.23 2.31
N HIS A 67 -6.82 -4.28 2.87
CA HIS A 67 -5.53 -3.88 2.31
C HIS A 67 -4.56 -3.37 3.38
N ASP A 68 -3.27 -3.60 3.16
CA ASP A 68 -2.19 -3.09 3.98
C ASP A 68 -1.12 -2.42 3.10
N LEU A 69 -0.60 -1.29 3.60
CA LEU A 69 0.49 -0.54 2.97
C LEU A 69 1.72 -0.64 3.86
N LEU A 70 2.81 -1.20 3.34
CA LEU A 70 4.03 -1.44 4.10
C LEU A 70 5.20 -0.71 3.45
N HIS A 71 5.86 0.13 4.24
CA HIS A 71 7.16 0.66 3.84
C HIS A 71 8.22 -0.39 4.09
N VAL A 72 9.03 -0.70 3.08
CA VAL A 72 10.09 -1.70 3.17
C VAL A 72 11.46 -1.08 2.86
N LYS A 73 12.54 -1.79 3.23
CA LYS A 73 13.89 -1.38 2.82
C LYS A 73 14.01 -1.55 1.30
N ARG A 74 14.76 -0.65 0.65
CA ARG A 74 15.04 -0.73 -0.79
C ARG A 74 15.55 -2.11 -1.25
N ALA A 75 16.44 -2.73 -0.47
CA ALA A 75 16.96 -4.07 -0.74
C ALA A 75 15.89 -5.17 -0.74
N TRP A 76 14.66 -4.90 -0.27
CA TRP A 76 13.54 -5.82 -0.24
C TRP A 76 12.52 -5.55 -1.36
N ASN A 77 12.67 -4.44 -2.09
CA ASN A 77 11.87 -4.04 -3.25
C ASN A 77 12.68 -4.16 -4.56
N ALA A 78 13.69 -5.03 -4.59
CA ALA A 78 14.68 -5.06 -5.66
C ALA A 78 14.09 -5.48 -7.02
N SER A 79 13.01 -6.27 -7.04
CA SER A 79 12.36 -6.62 -8.32
C SER A 79 11.71 -5.40 -8.96
N ALA A 80 11.04 -4.54 -8.17
CA ALA A 80 10.40 -3.34 -8.68
C ALA A 80 11.46 -2.35 -9.20
N ASP A 81 12.57 -2.20 -8.47
CA ASP A 81 13.71 -1.37 -8.87
C ASP A 81 14.34 -1.89 -10.19
N SER A 82 14.44 -3.21 -10.36
CA SER A 82 14.91 -3.85 -11.60
C SER A 82 13.99 -3.56 -12.78
N LEU A 83 12.67 -3.73 -12.59
CA LEU A 83 11.66 -3.47 -13.61
C LEU A 83 11.60 -1.99 -14.01
N ALA A 84 11.66 -1.07 -13.03
CA ALA A 84 11.70 0.36 -13.29
C ALA A 84 12.97 0.75 -14.06
N SER A 85 14.12 0.18 -13.70
CA SER A 85 15.39 0.41 -14.40
C SER A 85 15.35 -0.12 -15.84
N ALA A 86 14.75 -1.30 -16.06
CA ALA A 86 14.54 -1.86 -17.38
C ALA A 86 13.64 -0.96 -18.25
N ALA A 87 12.56 -0.41 -17.69
CA ALA A 87 11.68 0.52 -18.39
C ALA A 87 12.43 1.80 -18.83
N LEU A 88 13.26 2.38 -17.96
CA LEU A 88 14.09 3.54 -18.29
C LEU A 88 15.12 3.25 -19.38
N GLN A 89 15.72 2.05 -19.36
CA GLN A 89 16.66 1.61 -20.40
C GLN A 89 15.97 1.45 -21.76
N LEU A 90 14.78 0.86 -21.78
CA LEU A 90 13.96 0.74 -23.00
C LEU A 90 13.59 2.13 -23.56
N GLU A 91 13.21 3.08 -22.70
CA GLU A 91 12.94 4.46 -23.11
C GLU A 91 14.18 5.14 -23.71
N ALA A 92 15.38 4.82 -23.19
CA ALA A 92 16.65 5.29 -23.72
C ALA A 92 17.11 4.56 -25.01
N GLY A 93 16.31 3.63 -25.55
CA GLY A 93 16.61 2.88 -26.76
C GLY A 93 17.60 1.72 -26.56
N VAL A 94 17.85 1.32 -25.32
CA VAL A 94 18.68 0.15 -25.00
C VAL A 94 17.85 -1.12 -25.14
N THR A 95 18.41 -2.15 -25.78
CA THR A 95 17.79 -3.48 -25.80
C THR A 95 17.94 -4.13 -24.44
N VAL A 96 16.83 -4.36 -23.75
CA VAL A 96 16.79 -5.02 -22.44
C VAL A 96 16.31 -6.45 -22.61
N GLN A 97 16.96 -7.39 -21.91
CA GLN A 97 16.49 -8.77 -21.85
C GLN A 97 15.23 -8.87 -21.01
N GLU A 98 14.30 -9.74 -21.41
CA GLU A 98 13.10 -10.03 -20.64
C GLU A 98 13.49 -10.62 -19.27
N GLN A 99 12.86 -10.12 -18.20
CA GLN A 99 13.15 -10.54 -16.83
C GLN A 99 12.37 -11.83 -16.54
N ASP A 100 13.03 -12.85 -16.01
CA ASP A 100 12.37 -14.08 -15.56
C ASP A 100 11.56 -13.82 -14.29
N TRP A 101 10.37 -14.40 -14.22
CA TRP A 101 9.49 -14.32 -13.05
C TRP A 101 10.16 -14.94 -11.82
N ASP A 102 10.88 -16.05 -11.99
CA ASP A 102 11.58 -16.71 -10.89
C ASP A 102 12.71 -15.81 -10.35
N ASP A 103 13.45 -15.13 -11.23
CA ASP A 103 14.46 -14.16 -10.84
C ASP A 103 13.86 -13.00 -10.05
N LEU A 104 12.77 -12.40 -10.54
CA LEU A 104 12.07 -11.31 -9.86
C LEU A 104 11.58 -11.70 -8.46
N VAL A 105 11.08 -12.93 -8.30
CA VAL A 105 10.66 -13.45 -6.99
C VAL A 105 11.85 -13.58 -6.04
N THR A 106 13.00 -14.09 -6.50
CA THR A 106 14.19 -14.23 -5.65
C THR A 106 14.82 -12.89 -5.26
N LEU A 107 14.69 -11.87 -6.12
CA LEU A 107 15.15 -10.51 -5.83
C LEU A 107 14.37 -9.88 -4.69
N ASN A 108 13.09 -10.21 -4.53
CA ASN A 108 12.32 -9.72 -3.41
C ASN A 108 12.47 -10.62 -2.18
N ARG A 109 12.81 -9.99 -1.05
CA ARG A 109 12.82 -10.65 0.26
C ARG A 109 11.44 -10.63 0.92
N LEU A 110 10.40 -10.96 0.14
CA LEU A 110 9.01 -11.00 0.60
C LEU A 110 8.78 -11.99 1.75
N PRO A 111 9.39 -13.20 1.79
CA PRO A 111 9.22 -14.11 2.91
C PRO A 111 9.61 -13.47 4.25
N GLU A 112 10.68 -12.67 4.27
CA GLU A 112 11.14 -11.95 5.45
C GLU A 112 10.20 -10.78 5.83
N ILE A 113 9.64 -10.08 4.84
CA ILE A 113 8.64 -9.02 5.06
C ILE A 113 7.36 -9.61 5.65
N LEU A 114 6.82 -10.63 4.98
CA LEU A 114 5.52 -11.20 5.32
C LEU A 114 5.60 -11.91 6.66
N THR A 115 6.63 -12.71 6.93
CA THR A 115 6.77 -13.37 8.25
C THR A 115 6.97 -12.39 9.40
N ALA A 116 7.70 -11.28 9.20
CA ALA A 116 7.83 -10.21 10.19
C ALA A 116 6.48 -9.51 10.42
N THR A 117 5.76 -9.21 9.34
CA THR A 117 4.45 -8.55 9.40
C THR A 117 3.40 -9.46 10.04
N THR A 118 3.41 -10.77 9.80
CA THR A 118 2.49 -11.70 10.47
C THR A 118 2.77 -11.70 11.97
N LYS A 119 4.03 -11.78 12.40
CA LYS A 119 4.40 -11.70 13.82
C LYS A 119 4.00 -10.36 14.44
N GLU A 120 4.28 -9.23 13.80
CA GLU A 120 3.92 -7.90 14.31
C GLU A 120 2.39 -7.69 14.34
N THR A 121 1.68 -8.15 13.31
CA THR A 121 0.21 -8.12 13.26
C THR A 121 -0.40 -9.01 14.33
N THR A 122 0.14 -10.22 14.54
CA THR A 122 -0.27 -11.10 15.65
C THR A 122 0.01 -10.44 17.01
N LEU A 123 1.13 -9.74 17.17
CA LEU A 123 1.45 -8.97 18.38
C LEU A 123 0.48 -7.79 18.59
N ARG A 124 0.11 -7.05 17.53
CA ARG A 124 -0.90 -5.98 17.61
C ARG A 124 -2.27 -6.52 17.99
N ILE A 125 -2.72 -7.61 17.37
CA ILE A 125 -4.00 -8.27 17.68
C ILE A 125 -4.02 -8.76 19.12
N SER A 126 -2.95 -9.42 19.60
CA SER A 126 -2.87 -9.89 20.99
C SER A 126 -2.79 -8.73 21.99
N ALA A 127 -2.03 -7.68 21.71
CA ALA A 127 -2.01 -6.46 22.53
C ALA A 127 -3.39 -5.78 22.62
N MET A 128 -4.15 -5.77 21.52
CA MET A 128 -5.54 -5.28 21.51
C MET A 128 -6.50 -6.22 22.25
N ALA A 129 -6.34 -7.54 22.12
CA ALA A 129 -7.17 -8.54 22.81
C ALA A 129 -6.98 -8.51 24.34
N THR A 130 -5.77 -8.19 24.83
CA THR A 130 -5.52 -7.99 26.26
C THR A 130 -6.13 -6.71 26.85
N ARG A 131 -6.66 -5.80 26.00
CA ARG A 131 -7.31 -4.56 26.43
C ARG A 131 -8.84 -4.66 26.60
N SER A 132 -9.40 -5.87 26.63
CA SER A 132 -10.84 -6.06 26.78
C SER A 132 -11.33 -5.78 28.22
N ARG A 133 -12.31 -4.86 28.28
CA ARG A 133 -13.20 -4.46 29.39
C ARG A 133 -12.70 -3.39 30.37
N ARG A 134 -12.72 -2.13 29.92
CA ARG A 134 -13.32 -1.06 30.76
C ARG A 134 -14.76 -0.86 30.29
N LYS A 135 -15.71 -1.17 31.19
CA LYS A 135 -17.13 -0.83 31.07
C LYS A 135 -17.26 0.68 30.78
N VAL A 136 -17.87 1.04 29.65
CA VAL A 136 -18.42 2.38 29.44
C VAL A 136 -19.77 2.42 30.17
N PRO A 137 -20.03 3.37 31.08
CA PRO A 137 -21.36 3.52 31.68
C PRO A 137 -22.37 4.02 30.63
N ASN A 138 -23.56 3.45 30.72
CA ASN A 138 -24.75 3.70 29.91
C ASN A 138 -25.04 5.20 29.77
N GLN A 139 -25.20 5.70 28.55
CA GLN A 139 -25.70 7.06 28.30
C GLN A 139 -27.19 6.93 27.93
N GLU A 140 -28.05 7.31 28.87
CA GLU A 140 -29.51 7.31 28.70
C GLU A 140 -29.90 8.27 27.57
N VAL A 141 -30.69 7.73 26.64
CA VAL A 141 -31.37 8.43 25.56
C VAL A 141 -32.47 9.27 26.20
N LEU A 142 -32.34 10.60 26.17
CA LEU A 142 -33.47 11.50 26.40
C LEU A 142 -34.18 11.70 25.05
N GLN A 143 -35.41 11.20 25.00
CA GLN A 143 -36.35 11.36 23.90
C GLN A 143 -36.74 12.83 23.73
N GLU A 144 -36.83 13.27 22.47
CA GLU A 144 -37.53 14.48 22.07
C GLU A 144 -39.03 14.27 22.32
N ASP A 145 -39.64 15.13 23.13
CA ASP A 145 -41.09 15.32 23.14
C ASP A 145 -41.40 16.76 22.66
N ALA A 146 -42.22 16.82 21.63
CA ALA A 146 -42.79 18.02 21.06
C ALA A 146 -43.96 18.57 21.90
N VAL A 147 -44.44 19.76 21.51
CA VAL A 147 -45.65 20.51 21.98
C VAL A 147 -45.34 21.45 23.16
N ARG A 148 -45.44 22.78 23.03
CA ARG A 148 -46.55 23.59 22.49
C ARG A 148 -46.07 24.93 21.95
#